data_AF-A0A432RFG6-F1
#
_entry.id   AF-A0A432RFG6-F1
#
_cell.length_a   1.000
_cell.length_b   1.000
_cell.length_c   1.000
_cell.angle_alpha   90.00
_cell.angle_beta   90.00
_cell.angle_gamma   90.00
#
_symmetry.space_group_name_H-M   'P 1'
#
loop_
_entity.id
_entity.type
_entity.pdbx_description
1 polymer ?
#
loop_
_entity_poly.entity_id
_entity_poly.type
_entity_poly.pdbx_seq_one_letter_code
_entity_poly.pdbx_strand_id
1 'polypeptide(L)'
;MGLPNWLTILRIFLVPLFVIFIGYNKPLYALIVFIIAGITDALDGFLARKLNQITYLGKILDPIADKTLLITSFIFIYTSNFEVKFPFWYVVIVISRDVYLLAGAVLIYFLKGGVKINPSLFGKATTFFQIVSIIVILIANVYFIPMYFVEITIYLSTLFTILSTINYTNEGIKQLMR
;
A
#
# COMPACT_ATOMS: atom_id res chain seq x y z
N MET A 1 21.83 -15.33 -2.67
CA MET A 1 20.45 -14.81 -2.52
C MET A 1 19.99 -15.10 -1.11
N GLY A 2 19.53 -14.09 -0.36
CA GLY A 2 19.17 -14.24 1.04
C GLY A 2 17.71 -14.66 1.23
N LEU A 3 17.38 -15.12 2.44
CA LEU A 3 16.02 -15.45 2.88
C LEU A 3 15.01 -14.29 2.71
N PRO A 4 15.39 -13.00 2.89
CA PRO A 4 14.50 -11.87 2.61
C PRO A 4 14.04 -11.78 1.15
N ASN A 5 14.94 -12.00 0.18
CA ASN A 5 14.58 -11.91 -1.25
C ASN A 5 13.55 -12.98 -1.66
N TRP A 6 13.58 -14.16 -1.02
CA TRP A 6 12.59 -15.21 -1.28
C TRP A 6 11.20 -14.82 -0.77
N LEU A 7 11.13 -14.09 0.36
CA LEU A 7 9.86 -13.56 0.89
C LEU A 7 9.28 -12.49 -0.03
N THR A 8 10.11 -11.58 -0.56
CA THR A 8 9.65 -10.58 -1.55
C THR A 8 9.14 -11.25 -2.83
N ILE A 9 9.84 -12.26 -3.35
CA ILE A 9 9.39 -13.03 -4.53
C ILE A 9 8.06 -13.72 -4.24
N LEU A 10 7.93 -14.36 -3.08
CA LEU A 10 6.69 -14.98 -2.66
C LEU A 10 5.53 -13.96 -2.62
N ARG A 11 5.75 -12.76 -2.09
CA ARG A 11 4.74 -11.69 -2.09
C ARG A 11 4.31 -11.31 -3.51
N ILE A 12 5.25 -11.20 -4.44
CA ILE A 12 4.94 -10.92 -5.84
C ILE A 12 4.03 -12.01 -6.42
N PHE A 13 4.22 -13.28 -6.06
CA PHE A 13 3.31 -14.37 -6.47
C PHE A 13 1.96 -14.36 -5.73
N LEU A 14 1.91 -13.87 -4.49
CA LEU A 14 0.65 -13.73 -3.75
C LEU A 14 -0.26 -12.67 -4.33
N VAL A 15 0.27 -11.64 -4.99
CA VAL A 15 -0.55 -10.56 -5.60
C VAL A 15 -1.49 -11.10 -6.70
N PRO A 16 -1.02 -11.83 -7.73
CA PRO A 16 -1.91 -12.46 -8.70
C PRO A 16 -2.92 -13.41 -8.04
N LEU A 17 -2.50 -14.19 -7.05
CA LEU A 17 -3.38 -15.11 -6.33
C LEU A 17 -4.51 -14.37 -5.60
N PHE A 18 -4.18 -13.25 -4.96
CA PHE A 18 -5.15 -12.35 -4.32
C PHE A 18 -6.17 -11.82 -5.35
N VAL A 19 -5.70 -11.33 -6.48
CA VAL A 19 -6.54 -10.84 -7.59
C VAL A 19 -7.47 -11.94 -8.11
N ILE A 20 -6.96 -13.17 -8.27
CA ILE A 20 -7.74 -14.33 -8.69
C ILE A 20 -8.89 -14.61 -7.71
N PHE A 21 -8.62 -14.59 -6.40
CA PHE A 21 -9.67 -14.83 -5.41
C PHE A 21 -10.73 -13.72 -5.38
N ILE A 22 -10.34 -12.46 -5.62
CA ILE A 22 -11.33 -11.38 -5.82
C ILE A 22 -12.19 -11.66 -7.06
N GLY A 23 -11.57 -12.02 -8.18
CA GLY A 23 -12.27 -12.32 -9.44
C GLY A 23 -13.26 -13.47 -9.33
N TYR A 24 -12.94 -14.50 -8.55
CA TYR A 24 -13.84 -15.64 -8.27
C TYR A 24 -14.86 -15.37 -7.15
N ASN A 25 -14.99 -14.13 -6.69
CA ASN A 25 -15.90 -13.74 -5.61
C ASN A 25 -15.66 -14.53 -4.30
N LYS A 26 -14.39 -14.68 -3.92
CA LYS A 26 -13.94 -15.46 -2.74
C LYS A 26 -13.26 -14.53 -1.70
N PRO A 27 -14.01 -13.65 -1.02
CA PRO A 27 -13.45 -12.62 -0.14
C PRO A 27 -12.65 -13.19 1.04
N LEU A 28 -13.04 -14.35 1.60
CA LEU A 28 -12.29 -15.00 2.68
C LEU A 28 -10.89 -15.43 2.24
N TYR A 29 -10.76 -16.01 1.05
CA TYR A 29 -9.47 -16.44 0.52
C TYR A 29 -8.61 -15.24 0.14
N ALA A 30 -9.21 -14.18 -0.42
CA ALA A 30 -8.53 -12.92 -0.66
C ALA A 30 -8.00 -12.30 0.64
N LEU A 31 -8.81 -12.30 1.72
CA LEU A 31 -8.39 -11.84 3.05
C LEU A 31 -7.19 -12.63 3.59
N ILE A 32 -7.24 -13.96 3.52
CA ILE A 32 -6.16 -14.83 3.98
C ILE A 32 -4.87 -14.52 3.21
N VAL A 33 -4.93 -14.43 1.88
CA VAL A 33 -3.76 -14.11 1.05
C VAL A 33 -3.22 -12.72 1.37
N PHE A 34 -4.09 -11.73 1.54
CA PHE A 34 -3.69 -10.36 1.88
C PHE A 34 -2.98 -10.29 3.24
N ILE A 35 -3.50 -10.98 4.26
CA ILE A 35 -2.88 -11.05 5.60
C ILE A 35 -1.53 -11.76 5.51
N ILE A 36 -1.43 -12.90 4.81
CA ILE A 36 -0.16 -13.62 4.64
C ILE A 36 0.86 -12.71 3.93
N ALA A 37 0.46 -12.02 2.85
CA ALA A 37 1.32 -11.09 2.14
C ALA A 37 1.84 -9.96 3.04
N GLY A 38 0.96 -9.34 3.85
CA GLY A 38 1.36 -8.30 4.81
C GLY A 38 2.28 -8.81 5.93
N ILE A 39 2.05 -10.03 6.44
CA ILE A 39 2.92 -10.64 7.45
C ILE A 39 4.31 -10.93 6.86
N THR A 40 4.37 -11.40 5.60
CA THR A 40 5.67 -11.66 4.95
C THR A 40 6.51 -10.39 4.77
N ASP A 41 5.88 -9.21 4.64
CA ASP A 41 6.53 -7.88 4.63
C ASP A 41 7.05 -7.43 5.99
N ALA A 42 6.26 -7.65 7.03
CA ALA A 42 6.75 -7.36 8.37
C ALA A 42 7.97 -8.24 8.71
N LEU A 43 7.95 -9.51 8.27
CA LEU A 43 8.99 -10.49 8.54
C LEU A 43 10.26 -10.25 7.72
N ASP A 44 10.19 -9.95 6.43
CA ASP A 44 11.38 -9.73 5.61
C ASP A 44 12.13 -8.45 6.05
N GLY A 45 11.42 -7.37 6.36
CA GLY A 45 11.99 -6.14 6.87
C GLY A 45 12.58 -6.30 8.27
N PHE A 46 12.01 -7.18 9.10
CA PHE A 46 12.59 -7.54 10.39
C PHE A 46 13.86 -8.39 10.23
N LEU A 47 13.81 -9.44 9.40
CA LEU A 47 14.92 -10.36 9.17
C LEU A 47 16.10 -9.67 8.46
N ALA A 48 15.83 -8.81 7.47
CA ALA A 48 16.86 -8.05 6.77
C ALA A 48 17.65 -7.13 7.74
N ARG A 49 16.95 -6.49 8.68
CA ARG A 49 17.58 -5.68 9.75
C ARG A 49 18.34 -6.52 10.75
N LYS A 50 17.78 -7.66 11.18
CA LYS A 50 18.41 -8.53 12.18
C LYS A 50 19.64 -9.27 11.64
N LEU A 51 19.62 -9.65 10.37
CA LEU A 51 20.69 -10.42 9.73
C LEU A 51 21.71 -9.54 8.99
N ASN A 52 21.53 -8.21 8.97
CA ASN A 52 22.31 -7.27 8.14
C ASN A 52 22.40 -7.69 6.65
N GLN A 53 21.42 -8.46 6.16
CA GLN A 53 21.38 -8.98 4.80
C GLN A 53 20.55 -8.08 3.89
N ILE A 54 20.90 -6.81 3.83
CA ILE A 54 20.21 -5.84 2.99
C ILE A 54 20.81 -5.91 1.58
N THR A 55 20.08 -6.52 0.63
CA THR A 55 20.54 -6.62 -0.76
C THR A 55 20.03 -5.44 -1.60
N TYR A 56 20.78 -5.07 -2.65
CA TYR A 56 20.35 -4.02 -3.60
C TYR A 56 19.05 -4.38 -4.32
N LEU A 57 18.89 -5.66 -4.68
CA LEU A 57 17.68 -6.18 -5.31
C LEU A 57 16.47 -6.11 -4.39
N GLY A 58 16.60 -6.51 -3.11
CA GLY A 58 15.52 -6.40 -2.13
C GLY A 58 15.04 -4.96 -1.97
N LYS A 59 15.97 -4.00 -1.82
CA LYS A 59 15.65 -2.57 -1.72
C LYS A 59 14.79 -2.02 -2.86
N ILE A 60 14.88 -2.59 -4.06
CA ILE A 60 14.08 -2.18 -5.22
C ILE A 60 12.78 -2.97 -5.29
N LEU A 61 12.83 -4.28 -5.00
CA LEU A 61 11.67 -5.17 -5.10
C LEU A 61 10.64 -4.92 -3.99
N ASP A 62 11.07 -4.61 -2.76
CA ASP A 62 10.16 -4.43 -1.62
C ASP A 62 9.16 -3.29 -1.86
N PRO A 63 9.58 -2.05 -2.26
CA PRO A 63 8.64 -0.97 -2.53
C PRO A 63 7.70 -1.24 -3.72
N ILE A 64 8.15 -2.03 -4.70
CA ILE A 64 7.34 -2.41 -5.86
C ILE A 64 6.27 -3.41 -5.40
N ALA A 65 6.66 -4.46 -4.68
CA ALA A 65 5.74 -5.49 -4.23
C ALA A 65 4.65 -4.91 -3.30
N ASP A 66 5.04 -4.04 -2.37
CA ASP A 66 4.10 -3.39 -1.43
C ASP A 66 3.08 -2.51 -2.13
N LYS A 67 3.54 -1.63 -3.02
CA LYS A 67 2.64 -0.77 -3.78
C LYS A 67 1.74 -1.57 -4.70
N THR A 68 2.25 -2.63 -5.32
CA THR A 68 1.45 -3.47 -6.20
C THR A 68 0.31 -4.13 -5.43
N LEU A 69 0.54 -4.65 -4.22
CA LEU A 69 -0.51 -5.26 -3.40
C LEU A 69 -1.60 -4.24 -3.04
N LEU A 70 -1.23 -3.04 -2.58
CA LEU A 70 -2.22 -2.01 -2.22
C LEU A 70 -3.00 -1.50 -3.43
N ILE A 71 -2.32 -1.14 -4.53
CA ILE A 71 -2.97 -0.62 -5.74
C ILE A 71 -3.92 -1.67 -6.33
N THR A 72 -3.48 -2.93 -6.43
CA THR A 72 -4.34 -4.02 -6.93
C THR A 72 -5.52 -4.24 -6.00
N SER A 73 -5.35 -4.16 -4.67
CA SER A 73 -6.45 -4.23 -3.71
C SER A 73 -7.51 -3.17 -3.97
N PHE A 74 -7.14 -1.90 -4.11
CA PHE A 74 -8.12 -0.83 -4.35
C PHE A 74 -8.84 -1.00 -5.68
N ILE A 75 -8.10 -1.28 -6.76
CA ILE A 75 -8.68 -1.42 -8.11
C ILE A 75 -9.61 -2.64 -8.15
N PHE A 76 -9.12 -3.81 -7.75
CA PHE A 76 -9.88 -5.05 -7.94
C PHE A 76 -11.06 -5.16 -6.98
N ILE A 77 -10.96 -4.65 -5.74
CA ILE A 77 -12.13 -4.56 -4.84
C ILE A 77 -13.20 -3.64 -5.44
N TYR A 78 -12.81 -2.48 -5.99
CA TYR A 78 -13.75 -1.58 -6.67
C TYR A 78 -14.43 -2.24 -7.88
N THR A 79 -13.69 -2.97 -8.71
CA THR A 79 -14.24 -3.61 -9.92
C THR A 79 -14.84 -5.00 -9.69
N SER A 80 -14.69 -5.57 -8.49
CA SER A 80 -15.19 -6.89 -8.12
C SER A 80 -16.73 -6.97 -8.14
N ASN A 81 -17.27 -8.17 -7.95
CA ASN A 81 -18.70 -8.40 -7.71
C ASN A 81 -19.06 -8.48 -6.21
N PHE A 82 -18.19 -7.98 -5.32
CA PHE A 82 -18.45 -7.90 -3.89
C PHE A 82 -19.67 -7.03 -3.57
N GLU A 83 -20.35 -7.31 -2.47
CA GLU A 83 -21.48 -6.49 -2.02
C GLU A 83 -21.00 -5.14 -1.49
N VAL A 84 -19.94 -5.17 -0.67
CA VAL A 84 -19.29 -3.98 -0.12
C VAL A 84 -18.03 -3.68 -0.90
N LYS A 85 -17.95 -2.48 -1.49
CA LYS A 85 -16.81 -2.04 -2.31
C LYS A 85 -16.33 -0.66 -1.89
N PHE A 86 -15.12 -0.31 -2.31
CA PHE A 86 -14.65 1.06 -2.19
C PHE A 86 -15.44 1.99 -3.12
N PRO A 87 -15.78 3.21 -2.69
CA PRO A 87 -16.35 4.20 -3.59
C PRO A 87 -15.29 4.70 -4.57
N PHE A 88 -15.70 5.03 -5.80
CA PHE A 88 -14.79 5.44 -6.87
C PHE A 88 -13.90 6.63 -6.49
N TRP A 89 -14.47 7.63 -5.82
CA TRP A 89 -13.73 8.83 -5.38
C TRP A 89 -12.56 8.49 -4.46
N TYR A 90 -12.71 7.49 -3.59
CA TYR A 90 -11.66 7.09 -2.65
C TYR A 90 -10.49 6.42 -3.37
N VAL A 91 -10.80 5.51 -4.30
CA VAL A 91 -9.79 4.84 -5.15
C VAL A 91 -9.00 5.88 -5.95
N VAL A 92 -9.69 6.89 -6.52
CA VAL A 92 -9.03 7.98 -7.24
C VAL A 92 -8.11 8.78 -6.33
N ILE A 93 -8.54 9.17 -5.13
CA ILE A 93 -7.70 9.94 -4.19
C ILE A 93 -6.43 9.17 -3.83
N VAL A 94 -6.55 7.90 -3.47
CA VAL A 94 -5.39 7.08 -3.05
C VAL A 94 -4.40 6.90 -4.19
N ILE A 95 -4.86 6.51 -5.38
CA ILE A 95 -3.99 6.25 -6.53
C ILE A 95 -3.39 7.56 -7.05
N SER A 96 -4.18 8.63 -7.19
CA SER A 96 -3.69 9.92 -7.69
C SER A 96 -2.62 10.52 -6.78
N ARG A 97 -2.80 10.43 -5.46
CA ARG A 97 -1.79 10.84 -4.48
C ARG A 97 -0.48 10.09 -4.68
N ASP A 98 -0.56 8.78 -4.90
CA ASP A 98 0.62 7.93 -5.07
C ASP A 98 1.39 8.24 -6.35
N VAL A 99 0.67 8.48 -7.45
CA VAL A 99 1.24 8.95 -8.71
C VAL A 99 1.84 10.35 -8.55
N TYR A 100 1.15 11.26 -7.87
CA TYR A 100 1.60 12.63 -7.63
C TYR A 100 2.92 12.67 -6.84
N LEU A 101 3.03 11.91 -5.74
CA LEU A 101 4.27 11.86 -4.97
C LEU A 101 5.43 11.21 -5.73
N LEU A 102 5.15 10.17 -6.52
CA LEU A 102 6.16 9.56 -7.39
C LEU A 102 6.67 10.57 -8.42
N ALA A 103 5.77 11.27 -9.10
CA ALA A 103 6.11 12.28 -10.10
C ALA A 103 6.94 13.44 -9.48
N GLY A 104 6.53 13.91 -8.30
CA GLY A 104 7.28 14.94 -7.56
C GLY A 104 8.68 14.48 -7.17
N ALA A 105 8.84 13.24 -6.69
CA ALA A 105 10.15 12.68 -6.38
C ALA A 105 11.02 12.56 -7.64
N VAL A 106 10.48 12.05 -8.75
CA VAL A 106 11.20 11.94 -10.03
C VAL A 106 11.65 13.31 -10.53
N LEU A 107 10.79 14.33 -10.46
CA LEU A 107 11.13 15.70 -10.84
C LEU A 107 12.30 16.25 -10.03
N ILE A 108 12.28 16.08 -8.70
CA ILE A 108 13.38 16.52 -7.83
C ILE A 108 14.67 15.77 -8.17
N TYR A 109 14.58 14.46 -8.43
CA TYR A 109 15.74 13.66 -8.81
C TYR A 109 16.42 14.21 -10.07
N PHE A 110 15.65 14.51 -11.11
CA PHE A 110 16.19 15.07 -12.36
C PHE A 110 16.76 16.49 -12.19
N LEU A 111 16.16 17.33 -11.35
CA LEU A 111 16.59 18.72 -11.18
C LEU A 111 17.75 18.90 -10.20
N LYS A 112 17.85 18.06 -9.17
CA LYS A 112 18.82 18.22 -8.06
C LYS A 112 19.82 17.06 -7.95
N GLY A 113 19.70 16.04 -8.79
CA GLY A 113 20.59 14.87 -8.77
C GLY A 113 20.38 13.93 -7.58
N GLY A 114 19.34 14.15 -6.77
CA GLY A 114 19.03 13.32 -5.61
C GLY A 114 17.77 13.76 -4.87
N VAL A 115 17.07 12.80 -4.28
CA VAL A 115 15.85 13.03 -3.48
C VAL A 115 16.08 12.48 -2.09
N LYS A 116 15.86 13.29 -1.07
CA LYS A 116 15.84 12.82 0.32
C LYS A 116 14.39 12.60 0.75
N ILE A 117 13.97 11.34 0.79
CA ILE A 117 12.63 10.99 1.28
C ILE A 117 12.75 10.63 2.75
N ASN A 118 12.30 11.53 3.63
CA ASN A 118 12.23 11.25 5.05
C ASN A 118 10.88 10.58 5.38
N PRO A 119 10.87 9.44 6.08
CA PRO A 119 9.61 8.79 6.45
C PRO A 119 8.85 9.63 7.47
N SER A 120 7.71 10.20 7.07
CA SER A 120 6.86 11.01 7.93
C SER A 120 5.86 10.16 8.72
N LEU A 121 5.48 10.61 9.91
CA LEU A 121 4.45 9.95 10.72
C LEU A 121 3.11 9.89 9.97
N PHE A 122 2.75 10.97 9.26
CA PHE A 122 1.53 11.01 8.43
C PHE A 122 1.58 10.01 7.27
N GLY A 123 2.74 9.81 6.65
CA GLY A 123 2.93 8.80 5.61
C GLY A 123 2.70 7.37 6.12
N LYS A 124 3.26 7.05 7.30
CA LYS A 124 3.05 5.74 7.96
C LYS A 124 1.60 5.54 8.40
N ALA A 125 0.96 6.59 8.93
CA ALA A 125 -0.44 6.53 9.31
C ALA A 125 -1.33 6.29 8.08
N THR A 126 -1.02 6.94 6.96
CA THR A 126 -1.76 6.75 5.69
C THR A 126 -1.75 5.29 5.26
N THR A 127 -0.57 4.66 5.18
CA THR A 127 -0.47 3.25 4.76
C THR A 127 -1.15 2.31 5.75
N PHE A 128 -1.03 2.59 7.05
CA PHE A 128 -1.74 1.84 8.08
C PHE A 128 -3.26 1.88 7.89
N PHE A 129 -3.86 3.06 7.76
CA PHE A 129 -5.31 3.19 7.57
C PHE A 129 -5.77 2.62 6.22
N GLN A 130 -4.95 2.70 5.17
CA GLN A 130 -5.22 2.03 3.89
C GLN A 130 -5.28 0.51 4.04
N ILE A 131 -4.30 -0.11 4.69
CA ILE A 131 -4.27 -1.55 4.99
C ILE A 131 -5.50 -1.95 5.82
N VAL A 132 -5.82 -1.18 6.87
CA VAL A 132 -7.00 -1.41 7.71
C VAL A 132 -8.28 -1.33 6.87
N SER A 133 -8.41 -0.35 5.98
CA SER A 133 -9.60 -0.20 5.13
C SER A 133 -9.81 -1.41 4.19
N ILE A 134 -8.72 -1.97 3.64
CA ILE A 134 -8.77 -3.18 2.81
C ILE A 134 -9.22 -4.38 3.63
N ILE A 135 -8.61 -4.59 4.80
CA ILE A 135 -8.97 -5.70 5.70
C ILE A 135 -10.45 -5.59 6.10
N VAL A 136 -10.91 -4.42 6.50
CA VAL A 136 -12.30 -4.22 6.94
C VAL A 136 -13.29 -4.46 5.80
N ILE A 137 -13.02 -4.02 4.57
CA ILE A 137 -13.90 -4.36 3.42
C ILE A 137 -13.90 -5.85 3.14
N LEU A 138 -12.75 -6.51 3.16
CA LEU A 138 -12.69 -7.95 2.92
C LEU A 138 -13.46 -8.73 3.98
N ILE A 139 -13.36 -8.33 5.26
CA ILE A 139 -14.14 -8.93 6.35
C ILE A 139 -15.63 -8.62 6.18
N ALA A 140 -16.01 -7.39 5.79
CA ALA A 140 -17.40 -7.00 5.57
C ALA A 140 -18.10 -7.79 4.44
N ASN A 141 -17.31 -8.39 3.52
CA ASN A 141 -17.83 -9.29 2.48
C ASN A 141 -17.82 -10.78 2.88
N VAL A 142 -17.32 -11.11 4.08
CA VAL A 142 -17.36 -12.48 4.65
C VAL A 142 -18.36 -12.56 5.80
N TYR A 143 -18.38 -11.53 6.63
CA TYR A 143 -19.19 -11.41 7.82
C TYR A 143 -19.99 -10.11 7.76
N PHE A 144 -21.16 -10.10 8.42
CA PHE A 144 -21.96 -8.89 8.54
C PHE A 144 -21.22 -7.86 9.42
N ILE A 145 -20.72 -6.80 8.78
CA ILE A 145 -20.16 -5.62 9.46
C ILE A 145 -21.05 -4.42 9.13
N PRO A 146 -21.46 -3.62 10.12
CA PRO A 146 -22.19 -2.39 9.86
C PRO A 146 -21.41 -1.43 8.95
N MET A 147 -22.08 -0.87 7.94
CA MET A 147 -21.46 -0.04 6.91
C MET A 147 -20.69 1.17 7.46
N TYR A 148 -21.14 1.74 8.58
CA TYR A 148 -20.46 2.88 9.21
C TYR A 148 -19.01 2.56 9.63
N PHE A 149 -18.68 1.31 9.99
CA PHE A 149 -17.30 0.93 10.30
C PHE A 149 -16.42 0.99 9.05
N VAL A 150 -16.93 0.52 7.91
CA VAL A 150 -16.24 0.59 6.62
C VAL A 150 -15.99 2.06 6.25
N GLU A 151 -17.02 2.88 6.32
CA GLU A 151 -16.93 4.31 6.01
C GLU A 151 -15.94 5.05 6.90
N ILE A 152 -15.94 4.81 8.22
CA ILE A 152 -14.98 5.42 9.14
C ILE A 152 -13.54 5.12 8.70
N THR A 153 -13.22 3.87 8.33
CA THR A 153 -11.86 3.53 7.87
C THR A 153 -11.49 4.23 6.57
N ILE A 154 -12.43 4.39 5.64
CA ILE A 154 -12.24 5.10 4.37
C ILE A 154 -11.99 6.59 4.63
N TYR A 155 -12.81 7.23 5.47
CA TYR A 155 -12.65 8.66 5.78
C TYR A 155 -11.37 8.94 6.56
N LEU A 156 -11.01 8.11 7.54
CA LEU A 156 -9.73 8.23 8.24
C LEU A 156 -8.55 8.05 7.28
N SER A 157 -8.57 7.03 6.43
CA SER A 157 -7.55 6.82 5.40
C SER A 157 -7.43 8.03 4.47
N THR A 158 -8.56 8.59 4.04
CA THR A 158 -8.60 9.79 3.20
C THR A 158 -7.98 11.00 3.90
N LEU A 159 -8.35 11.24 5.16
CA LEU A 159 -7.82 12.33 5.97
C LEU A 159 -6.29 12.24 6.06
N PHE A 160 -5.75 11.07 6.43
CA PHE A 160 -4.30 10.88 6.51
C PHE A 160 -3.63 10.96 5.15
N THR A 161 -4.27 10.48 4.07
CA THR A 161 -3.78 10.62 2.70
C THR A 161 -3.57 12.10 2.34
N ILE A 162 -4.54 12.95 2.67
CA ILE A 162 -4.45 14.41 2.44
C ILE A 162 -3.33 15.03 3.28
N LEU A 163 -3.31 14.76 4.59
CA LEU A 163 -2.29 15.29 5.51
C LEU A 163 -0.88 14.88 5.08
N SER A 164 -0.71 13.61 4.69
CA SER A 164 0.55 13.09 4.19
C SER A 164 0.98 13.78 2.89
N THR A 165 0.04 14.02 1.97
CA THR A 165 0.33 14.72 0.71
C THR A 165 0.87 16.12 0.99
N ILE A 166 0.19 16.90 1.84
CA ILE A 166 0.63 18.24 2.23
C ILE A 166 2.04 18.20 2.84
N ASN A 167 2.30 17.26 3.76
CA ASN A 167 3.61 17.15 4.38
C ASN A 167 4.72 16.85 3.37
N TYR A 168 4.52 15.86 2.49
CA TYR A 168 5.52 15.49 1.49
C TYR A 168 5.72 16.56 0.41
N THR A 169 4.67 17.26 -0.02
CA THR A 169 4.79 18.40 -0.93
C THR A 169 5.63 19.51 -0.31
N ASN A 170 5.39 19.86 0.95
CA ASN A 170 6.18 20.87 1.66
C ASN A 170 7.66 20.48 1.79
N GLU A 171 7.95 19.20 2.06
CA GLU A 171 9.32 18.68 2.08
C GLU A 171 9.97 18.71 0.68
N GLY A 172 9.22 18.38 -0.36
CA GLY A 172 9.68 18.42 -1.75
C GLY A 172 10.02 19.84 -2.23
N ILE A 173 9.16 20.81 -1.93
CA ILE A 173 9.39 22.23 -2.26
C ILE A 173 10.66 22.73 -1.56
N LYS A 174 10.86 22.40 -0.27
CA LYS A 174 12.09 22.75 0.46
C LYS A 174 13.35 22.17 -0.17
N GLN A 175 13.28 21.01 -0.82
CA GLN A 175 14.41 20.41 -1.53
C GLN A 175 14.67 21.09 -2.88
N LEU A 176 13.63 21.54 -3.59
CA LEU A 176 13.79 22.29 -4.83
C LEU A 176 14.44 23.66 -4.61
N MET A 177 14.13 24.31 -3.48
CA MET A 177 14.67 25.64 -3.14
C MET A 177 16.11 25.63 -2.61
N ARG A 178 16.66 24.47 -2.25
CA ARG A 178 18.06 24.30 -1.83
C ARG A 178 18.94 23.96 -3.01
#